data_AF-A0A0M3J9V0-F1
#
_entry.id   AF-A0A0M3J9V0-F1
#
_cell.length_a   1.000
_cell.length_b   1.000
_cell.length_c   1.000
_cell.angle_alpha   90.00
_cell.angle_beta   90.00
_cell.angle_gamma   90.00
#
_symmetry.space_group_name_H-M   'P 1'
#
loop_
_entity.id
_entity.type
_entity.pdbx_description
1 polymer ?
#
loop_
_entity_poly.entity_id
_entity_poly.type
_entity_poly.pdbx_seq_one_letter_code
_entity_poly.pdbx_strand_id
1 'polypeptide(L)'
;MKLTQKQPNMRPIVVKEVERLIYRKNISCRAQLYAVTFLAQMQLNAGDVELAASLLTIYIGLFRILIAKQKIDDKIISALLTATNRAFPYAKNEAERLTKEIDTLYKVLHQSNFNTALQTLKLLHQLLVTRLVQEGD
;
A
#
# COMPACT_ATOMS: atom_id res chain seq x y z
N MET A 1 -18.65 -3.62 -8.79
CA MET A 1 -17.86 -2.38 -9.00
C MET A 1 -18.21 -1.74 -10.35
N LYS A 2 -19.40 -1.15 -10.52
CA LYS A 2 -19.84 -0.54 -11.81
C LYS A 2 -19.96 1.00 -11.77
N LEU A 3 -19.80 1.62 -10.59
CA LEU A 3 -19.97 3.07 -10.42
C LEU A 3 -18.69 3.87 -10.68
N THR A 4 -17.51 3.34 -10.32
CA THR A 4 -16.21 4.01 -10.56
C THR A 4 -15.76 3.98 -12.02
N GLN A 5 -16.35 3.11 -12.86
CA GLN A 5 -16.16 3.13 -14.32
C GLN A 5 -16.91 4.27 -15.01
N LYS A 6 -17.96 4.83 -14.37
CA LYS A 6 -18.85 5.82 -14.98
C LYS A 6 -18.40 7.27 -14.81
N GLN A 7 -17.58 7.58 -13.78
CA GLN A 7 -17.08 8.94 -13.55
C GLN A 7 -15.62 8.92 -13.05
N PRO A 8 -14.62 9.12 -13.94
CA PRO A 8 -13.20 9.15 -13.58
C PRO A 8 -12.86 10.26 -12.56
N ASN A 9 -13.62 11.36 -12.54
CA ASN A 9 -13.40 12.51 -11.64
C ASN A 9 -13.72 12.23 -10.16
N MET A 10 -14.43 11.15 -9.83
CA MET A 10 -14.73 10.80 -8.42
C MET A 10 -13.64 9.95 -7.74
N ARG A 11 -12.73 9.34 -8.50
CA ARG A 11 -11.65 8.49 -7.98
C ARG A 11 -10.77 9.20 -6.91
N PRO A 12 -10.28 10.43 -7.13
CA PRO A 12 -9.42 11.10 -6.14
C PRO A 12 -10.17 11.52 -4.87
N ILE A 13 -11.46 11.87 -4.97
CA ILE A 13 -12.29 12.27 -3.81
C ILE A 13 -12.50 11.07 -2.88
N VAL A 14 -12.80 9.91 -3.45
CA VAL A 14 -13.00 8.67 -2.70
C VAL A 14 -11.70 8.26 -1.99
N VAL A 15 -10.54 8.36 -2.64
CA VAL A 15 -9.25 8.08 -1.99
C VAL A 15 -9.03 8.98 -0.78
N LYS A 16 -9.24 10.30 -0.94
CA LYS A 16 -9.06 11.29 0.13
C LYS A 16 -10.01 11.06 1.30
N GLU A 17 -11.23 10.63 1.04
CA GLU A 17 -12.22 10.39 2.08
C GLU A 17 -11.99 9.06 2.80
N VAL A 18 -11.54 8.03 2.08
CA VAL A 18 -11.10 6.76 2.67
C VAL A 18 -9.82 6.98 3.49
N GLU A 19 -8.91 7.84 3.04
CA GLU A 19 -7.75 8.27 3.82
C GLU A 19 -8.18 8.92 5.14
N ARG A 20 -9.05 9.94 5.10
CA ARG A 20 -9.61 10.57 6.31
C ARG A 20 -10.28 9.59 7.24
N LEU A 21 -10.99 8.61 6.69
CA LEU A 21 -11.59 7.53 7.46
C LEU A 21 -10.48 6.75 8.16
N ILE A 22 -9.50 6.20 7.43
CA ILE A 22 -8.43 5.37 7.98
C ILE A 22 -7.63 6.06 9.10
N TYR A 23 -7.33 7.36 8.98
CA TYR A 23 -6.56 8.12 9.98
C TYR A 23 -7.39 8.57 11.20
N ARG A 24 -8.71 8.35 11.23
CA ARG A 24 -9.56 8.74 12.35
C ARG A 24 -9.27 7.87 13.59
N LYS A 25 -9.12 8.51 14.76
CA LYS A 25 -8.69 7.86 16.01
C LYS A 25 -9.61 6.73 16.53
N ASN A 26 -10.86 6.63 16.06
CA ASN A 26 -11.86 5.74 16.67
C ASN A 26 -12.60 4.85 15.65
N ILE A 27 -11.84 4.08 14.87
CA ILE A 27 -12.39 3.14 13.89
C ILE A 27 -12.11 1.70 14.28
N SER A 28 -13.11 0.85 14.03
CA SER A 28 -13.00 -0.59 14.26
C SER A 28 -12.00 -1.22 13.28
N CYS A 29 -11.29 -2.26 13.75
CA CYS A 29 -10.32 -2.99 12.92
C CYS A 29 -10.95 -3.52 11.61
N ARG A 30 -12.21 -3.97 11.68
CA ARG A 30 -12.97 -4.42 10.50
C ARG A 30 -13.21 -3.30 9.49
N ALA A 31 -13.55 -2.09 9.93
CA ALA A 31 -13.75 -0.96 9.03
C ALA A 31 -12.43 -0.52 8.38
N GLN A 32 -11.31 -0.58 9.12
CA GLN A 32 -9.97 -0.40 8.54
C GLN A 32 -9.66 -1.46 7.48
N LEU A 33 -9.93 -2.74 7.77
CA LEU A 33 -9.72 -3.83 6.83
C LEU A 33 -10.53 -3.65 5.54
N TYR A 34 -11.82 -3.30 5.64
CA TYR A 34 -12.65 -3.03 4.48
C TYR A 34 -12.19 -1.80 3.69
N ALA A 35 -11.78 -0.72 4.36
CA ALA A 35 -11.24 0.47 3.73
C ALA A 35 -9.95 0.17 2.96
N VAL A 36 -9.01 -0.57 3.56
CA VAL A 36 -7.76 -1.00 2.92
C VAL A 36 -8.03 -1.94 1.75
N THR A 37 -8.92 -2.92 1.92
CA THR A 37 -9.29 -3.86 0.86
C THR A 37 -9.96 -3.14 -0.31
N PHE A 38 -10.76 -2.11 -0.01
CA PHE A 38 -11.39 -1.26 -1.02
C PHE A 38 -10.34 -0.47 -1.81
N LEU A 39 -9.35 0.15 -1.14
CA LEU A 39 -8.23 0.82 -1.81
C LEU A 39 -7.41 -0.17 -2.67
N ALA A 40 -7.16 -1.38 -2.15
CA ALA A 40 -6.42 -2.43 -2.86
C ALA A 40 -7.15 -2.93 -4.13
N GLN A 41 -8.48 -2.93 -4.11
CA GLN A 41 -9.32 -3.29 -5.25
C GLN A 41 -9.46 -2.16 -6.29
N MET A 42 -8.99 -0.95 -5.98
CA MET A 42 -9.07 0.18 -6.88
C MET A 42 -8.16 -0.08 -8.10
N GLN A 43 -8.77 -0.17 -9.29
CA GLN A 43 -8.04 -0.46 -10.51
C GLN A 43 -7.17 0.75 -10.88
N LEU A 44 -5.87 0.51 -11.06
CA LEU A 44 -4.88 1.46 -11.58
C LEU A 44 -4.68 1.17 -13.06
N ASN A 45 -4.82 2.19 -13.91
CA ASN A 45 -4.49 2.10 -15.34
C ASN A 45 -3.10 2.72 -15.60
N ALA A 46 -2.48 2.37 -16.72
CA ALA A 46 -1.12 2.79 -17.05
C ALA A 46 -0.88 4.33 -17.11
N GLY A 47 -1.95 5.14 -17.19
CA GLY A 47 -1.87 6.61 -17.16
C GLY A 47 -1.99 7.25 -15.77
N ASP A 48 -2.28 6.49 -14.71
CA ASP A 48 -2.59 7.02 -13.38
C ASP A 48 -1.36 7.10 -12.45
N VAL A 49 -0.25 7.67 -12.93
CA VAL A 49 1.04 7.72 -12.19
C VAL A 49 0.90 8.51 -10.88
N GLU A 50 0.26 9.68 -10.92
CA GLU A 50 0.05 10.54 -9.74
C GLU A 50 -0.87 9.90 -8.69
N LEU A 51 -1.90 9.18 -9.14
CA LEU A 51 -2.82 8.47 -8.26
C LEU A 51 -2.10 7.28 -7.59
N ALA A 52 -1.28 6.55 -8.34
CA ALA A 52 -0.48 5.45 -7.83
C ALA A 52 0.49 5.92 -6.74
N ALA A 53 1.18 7.04 -6.96
CA ALA A 53 2.09 7.65 -5.97
C ALA A 53 1.35 8.07 -4.69
N SER A 54 0.18 8.70 -4.84
CA SER A 54 -0.67 9.09 -3.70
C SER A 54 -1.14 7.86 -2.89
N LEU A 55 -1.57 6.79 -3.57
CA LEU A 55 -1.96 5.54 -2.92
C LEU A 55 -0.79 4.87 -2.20
N LEU A 56 0.40 4.85 -2.82
CA LEU A 56 1.60 4.30 -2.20
C LEU A 56 1.94 5.04 -0.91
N THR A 57 1.85 6.38 -0.92
CA THR A 57 2.05 7.21 0.27
C THR A 57 1.07 6.86 1.40
N ILE A 58 -0.21 6.65 1.06
CA ILE A 58 -1.24 6.25 2.02
C ILE A 58 -0.96 4.86 2.60
N TYR A 59 -0.57 3.89 1.76
CA TYR A 59 -0.23 2.53 2.21
C TYR A 59 0.97 2.52 3.14
N ILE A 60 2.01 3.29 2.82
CA ILE A 60 3.20 3.45 3.66
C ILE A 60 2.83 4.08 5.02
N GLY A 61 2.05 5.17 5.03
CA GLY A 61 1.59 5.79 6.28
C GLY A 61 0.73 4.85 7.14
N LEU A 62 -0.06 3.99 6.50
CA LEU A 62 -0.81 2.91 7.13
C LEU A 62 0.08 1.86 7.80
N PHE A 63 1.17 1.45 7.15
CA PHE A 63 2.15 0.53 7.74
C PHE A 63 2.71 1.09 9.06
N ARG A 64 3.12 2.37 9.08
CA ARG A 64 3.57 3.03 10.31
C ARG A 64 2.54 3.01 11.42
N ILE A 65 1.28 3.29 11.11
CA ILE A 65 0.21 3.29 12.11
C ILE A 65 -0.06 1.89 12.66
N LEU A 66 -0.09 0.87 11.81
CA LEU A 66 -0.34 -0.51 12.22
C LEU A 66 0.79 -1.05 13.10
N ILE A 67 2.04 -0.77 12.73
CA ILE A 67 3.22 -1.15 13.52
C ILE A 67 3.23 -0.40 14.86
N ALA A 68 2.94 0.90 14.85
CA ALA A 68 2.87 1.69 16.08
C ALA A 68 1.77 1.21 17.05
N LYS A 69 0.66 0.69 16.52
CA LYS A 69 -0.44 0.13 17.31
C LYS A 69 -0.21 -1.31 17.78
N GLN A 70 0.85 -2.00 17.30
CA GLN A 70 1.11 -3.44 17.50
C GLN A 70 -0.08 -4.40 17.23
N LYS A 71 -1.18 -3.89 16.68
CA LYS A 71 -2.33 -4.68 16.23
C LYS A 71 -2.14 -5.02 14.76
N ILE A 72 -1.29 -6.01 14.54
CA ILE A 72 -1.01 -6.57 13.22
C ILE A 72 -2.11 -7.58 12.90
N ASP A 73 -3.13 -7.12 12.17
CA ASP A 73 -4.15 -8.02 11.62
C ASP A 73 -3.62 -8.54 10.28
N ASP A 74 -3.26 -9.82 10.21
CA ASP A 74 -2.58 -10.44 9.05
C ASP A 74 -3.28 -10.17 7.72
N LYS A 75 -4.62 -10.08 7.76
CA LYS A 75 -5.44 -9.79 6.58
C LYS A 75 -5.25 -8.35 6.08
N ILE A 76 -5.10 -7.38 6.99
CA ILE A 76 -4.83 -5.98 6.63
C ILE A 76 -3.43 -5.88 6.03
N ILE A 77 -2.45 -6.55 6.62
CA ILE A 77 -1.07 -6.55 6.10
C ILE A 77 -1.02 -7.21 4.73
N SER A 78 -1.65 -8.37 4.53
CA SER A 78 -1.66 -9.02 3.21
C SER A 78 -2.37 -8.16 2.16
N ALA A 79 -3.48 -7.49 2.52
CA ALA A 79 -4.14 -6.55 1.62
C ALA A 79 -3.23 -5.36 1.26
N LEU A 80 -2.54 -4.78 2.25
CA LEU A 80 -1.59 -3.68 2.05
C LEU A 80 -0.41 -4.09 1.18
N LEU A 81 0.21 -5.25 1.44
CA LEU A 81 1.33 -5.76 0.67
C LEU A 81 0.92 -6.06 -0.77
N THR A 82 -0.26 -6.64 -0.97
CA THR A 82 -0.81 -6.87 -2.30
C THR A 82 -1.05 -5.56 -3.04
N ALA A 83 -1.65 -4.56 -2.37
CA ALA A 83 -1.90 -3.24 -2.93
C ALA A 83 -0.60 -2.49 -3.27
N THR A 84 0.39 -2.57 -2.37
CA THR A 84 1.69 -1.92 -2.54
C THR A 84 2.47 -2.56 -3.68
N ASN A 85 2.55 -3.89 -3.74
CA ASN A 85 3.15 -4.62 -4.87
C ASN A 85 2.51 -4.27 -6.22
N ARG A 86 1.20 -4.02 -6.23
CA ARG A 86 0.46 -3.64 -7.44
C ARG A 86 0.68 -2.18 -7.83
N ALA A 87 0.76 -1.26 -6.88
CA ALA A 87 0.95 0.16 -7.12
C ALA A 87 2.42 0.52 -7.44
N PHE A 88 3.37 -0.22 -6.87
CA PHE A 88 4.80 -0.01 -7.05
C PHE A 88 5.29 0.14 -8.51
N PRO A 89 4.91 -0.73 -9.47
CA PRO A 89 5.38 -0.59 -10.86
C PRO A 89 4.94 0.72 -11.53
N TYR A 90 3.88 1.35 -11.05
CA TYR A 90 3.36 2.63 -11.57
C TYR A 90 3.93 3.85 -10.83
N ALA A 91 4.57 3.65 -9.67
CA ALA A 91 5.09 4.70 -8.81
C ALA A 91 6.59 4.50 -8.52
N LYS A 92 7.39 4.23 -9.57
CA LYS A 92 8.84 4.00 -9.45
C LYS A 92 9.59 5.12 -8.72
N ASN A 93 9.14 6.38 -8.85
CA ASN A 93 9.73 7.53 -8.17
C ASN A 93 9.54 7.51 -6.63
N GLU A 94 8.62 6.72 -6.10
CA GLU A 94 8.40 6.57 -4.66
C GLU A 94 9.24 5.44 -4.05
N ALA A 95 10.08 4.76 -4.85
CA ALA A 95 10.95 3.68 -4.38
C ALA A 95 11.91 4.13 -3.26
N GLU A 96 12.39 5.38 -3.29
CA GLU A 96 13.22 5.94 -2.22
C GLU A 96 12.48 6.04 -0.89
N ARG A 97 11.19 6.45 -0.91
CA ARG A 97 10.36 6.54 0.29
C ARG A 97 10.02 5.17 0.85
N LEU A 98 9.74 4.20 -0.03
CA LEU A 98 9.55 2.82 0.38
C LEU A 98 10.83 2.21 0.96
N THR A 99 12.01 2.64 0.48
CA THR A 99 13.30 2.22 1.04
C THR A 99 13.45 2.64 2.51
N LYS A 100 12.99 3.85 2.87
CA LYS A 100 13.00 4.33 4.27
C LYS A 100 12.11 3.49 5.19
N GLU A 101 11.20 2.70 4.61
CA GLU A 101 10.28 1.80 5.30
C GLU A 101 10.70 0.32 5.14
N ILE A 102 11.91 0.04 4.66
CA ILE A 102 12.42 -1.33 4.59
C ILE A 102 12.53 -1.94 5.99
N ASP A 103 12.97 -1.19 6.99
CA ASP A 103 13.05 -1.67 8.37
C ASP A 103 11.67 -2.04 8.94
N THR A 104 10.63 -1.28 8.58
CA THR A 104 9.25 -1.58 8.96
C THR A 104 8.74 -2.81 8.21
N LEU A 105 9.06 -2.98 6.93
CA LEU A 105 8.77 -4.19 6.16
C LEU A 105 9.49 -5.42 6.73
N TYR A 106 10.76 -5.30 7.15
CA TYR A 106 11.51 -6.39 7.79
C TYR A 106 10.93 -6.78 9.15
N LYS A 107 10.47 -5.81 9.95
CA LYS A 107 9.74 -6.09 11.20
C LYS A 107 8.44 -6.85 10.91
N VAL A 108 7.69 -6.44 9.89
CA VAL A 108 6.49 -7.15 9.45
C VAL A 108 6.83 -8.56 8.97
N LEU A 109 7.90 -8.75 8.20
CA LEU A 109 8.38 -10.06 7.75
C LEU A 109 8.60 -11.02 8.92
N HIS A 110 9.29 -10.58 9.98
CA HIS A 110 9.60 -11.41 11.14
C HIS A 110 8.39 -11.68 12.06
N GLN A 111 7.36 -10.85 11.99
CA GLN A 111 6.19 -10.94 12.88
C GLN A 111 4.95 -11.53 12.20
N SER A 112 5.03 -11.89 10.92
CA SER A 112 3.86 -12.28 10.11
C SER A 112 3.90 -13.74 9.64
N ASN A 113 2.72 -14.22 9.23
CA ASN A 113 2.56 -15.57 8.68
C ASN A 113 3.25 -15.73 7.31
N PHE A 114 3.54 -16.98 6.92
CA PHE A 114 4.30 -17.33 5.71
C PHE A 114 3.83 -16.62 4.41
N ASN A 115 2.52 -16.55 4.17
CA ASN A 115 1.97 -15.88 2.98
C ASN A 115 2.27 -14.38 2.95
N THR A 116 2.16 -13.72 4.10
CA THR A 116 2.48 -12.30 4.29
C THR A 116 3.98 -12.09 4.13
N ALA A 117 4.79 -12.96 4.72
CA ALA A 117 6.24 -12.93 4.57
C ALA A 117 6.67 -13.05 3.10
N LEU A 118 6.04 -13.96 2.33
CA LEU A 118 6.33 -14.13 0.90
C LEU A 118 5.97 -12.87 0.09
N GLN A 119 4.82 -12.24 0.36
CA GLN A 119 4.42 -11.00 -0.31
C GLN A 119 5.36 -9.83 0.02
N THR A 120 5.83 -9.74 1.27
CA THR A 120 6.84 -8.77 1.70
C THR A 120 8.17 -9.01 1.01
N LEU A 121 8.62 -10.27 0.92
CA LEU A 121 9.87 -10.62 0.26
C LEU A 121 9.83 -10.29 -1.23
N LYS A 122 8.68 -10.52 -1.90
CA LYS A 122 8.47 -10.14 -3.29
C LYS A 122 8.60 -8.62 -3.50
N LEU A 123 8.03 -7.82 -2.59
CA LEU A 123 8.14 -6.37 -2.64
C LEU A 123 9.57 -5.89 -2.43
N LEU A 124 10.26 -6.46 -1.42
CA LEU A 124 11.67 -6.19 -1.14
C LEU A 124 12.54 -6.53 -2.34
N HIS A 125 12.32 -7.69 -2.97
CA HIS A 125 13.04 -8.09 -4.17
C HIS A 125 12.78 -7.13 -5.34
N GLN A 126 11.53 -6.72 -5.57
CA GLN A 126 11.20 -5.72 -6.61
C GLN A 126 11.91 -4.39 -6.38
N LEU A 127 12.01 -3.94 -5.13
CA LEU A 127 12.70 -2.71 -4.78
C LEU A 127 14.22 -2.84 -4.98
N LEU A 128 14.81 -4.00 -4.62
CA LEU A 128 16.22 -4.31 -4.82
C LEU A 128 16.58 -4.37 -6.32
N VAL A 129 15.74 -5.01 -7.14
CA VAL A 129 15.89 -5.02 -8.61
C VAL A 129 15.74 -3.62 -9.19
N THR A 130 14.78 -2.82 -8.71
CA THR A 130 14.60 -1.44 -9.17
C THR A 130 15.81 -0.56 -8.82
N ARG A 131 16.47 -0.82 -7.68
CA ARG A 131 17.72 -0.16 -7.30
C ARG A 131 18.90 -0.55 -8.19
N LEU A 132 19.08 -1.84 -8.45
CA LEU A 132 20.17 -2.33 -9.33
C LEU A 132 20.05 -1.80 -10.76
N VAL A 133 18.84 -1.53 -11.23
CA VAL A 133 18.60 -0.91 -12.54
C VAL A 133 18.92 0.60 -12.54
N GLN A 134 18.95 1.28 -11.39
CA GLN A 134 19.28 2.71 -11.29
C GLN A 134 20.80 2.97 -11.09
N GLU A 135 21.56 1.98 -10.61
CA GLU A 135 23.04 2.07 -10.46
C GLU A 135 23.81 1.68 -11.74
N GLY A 136 23.12 1.31 -12.82
CA GLY A 136 23.71 0.85 -14.08
C GLY A 136 23.62 1.82 -15.26
N ASP A 137 23.09 3.04 -15.06
CA ASP A 137 23.03 4.13 -16.06
C ASP A 137 23.91 5.32 -15.62
#